data_AF-A0A182EHL1-F1
#
_entry.id   AF-A0A182EHL1-F1
#
_cell.length_a   1.000
_cell.length_b   1.000
_cell.length_c   1.000
_cell.angle_alpha   90.00
_cell.angle_beta   90.00
_cell.angle_gamma   90.00
#
_symmetry.space_group_name_H-M   'P 1'
#
loop_
_entity.id
_entity.type
_entity.pdbx_description
1 polymer ?
#
loop_
_entity_poly.entity_id
_entity_poly.type
_entity_poly.pdbx_seq_one_letter_code
_entity_poly.pdbx_strand_id
1 'polypeptide(L)'
;MENKPENDVRLTLRIYVEPVEVELDQEGVILITTLQSALPGAFGLYFYENNCRASLRFDGNKLLPPRGGWKNRKYYASLESSAA
;
A
#
# COMPACT_ATOMS: atom_id res chain seq x y z
N MET A 1 -32.35 -27.28 22.63
CA MET A 1 -32.43 -25.84 22.33
C MET A 1 -31.10 -25.46 21.72
N GLU A 2 -31.07 -25.19 20.42
CA GLU A 2 -29.86 -24.92 19.66
C GLU A 2 -29.54 -23.41 19.79
N ASN A 3 -28.43 -23.07 20.44
CA ASN A 3 -27.98 -21.69 20.54
C ASN A 3 -27.47 -21.24 19.17
N LYS A 4 -28.25 -20.39 18.49
CA LYS A 4 -27.87 -19.74 17.24
C LYS A 4 -26.80 -18.68 17.57
N PRO A 5 -25.64 -18.65 16.90
CA PRO A 5 -24.63 -17.65 17.18
C PRO A 5 -25.18 -16.25 16.89
N GLU A 6 -25.09 -15.39 17.89
CA GLU A 6 -25.44 -13.99 17.86
C GLU A 6 -24.62 -13.30 16.75
N ASN A 7 -25.31 -12.56 15.89
CA ASN A 7 -24.75 -11.97 14.69
C ASN A 7 -23.83 -10.80 15.11
N ASP A 8 -22.56 -11.09 15.34
CA ASP A 8 -21.55 -10.12 15.77
C ASP A 8 -21.34 -9.06 14.67
N VAL A 9 -22.04 -7.92 14.82
CA VAL A 9 -21.97 -6.81 13.87
C VAL A 9 -20.60 -6.17 13.99
N ARG A 10 -19.70 -6.48 13.05
CA ARG A 10 -18.41 -5.80 12.94
C ARG A 10 -18.62 -4.32 12.59
N LEU A 11 -18.52 -3.46 13.60
CA LEU A 11 -18.48 -2.01 13.43
C LEU A 11 -17.10 -1.61 12.92
N THR A 12 -16.98 -1.41 11.60
CA THR A 12 -15.72 -0.97 10.98
C THR A 12 -15.90 0.40 10.31
N LEU A 13 -14.92 1.29 10.49
CA LEU A 13 -14.82 2.57 9.81
C LEU A 13 -13.65 2.51 8.84
N ARG A 14 -13.87 2.95 7.59
CA ARG A 14 -12.79 3.13 6.63
C ARG A 14 -12.26 4.55 6.73
N ILE A 15 -10.99 4.67 7.10
CA ILE A 15 -10.28 5.95 7.18
C ILE A 15 -9.46 6.13 5.90
N TYR A 16 -9.51 7.33 5.34
CA TYR A 16 -8.69 7.75 4.21
C TYR A 16 -7.69 8.79 4.70
N VAL A 17 -6.45 8.66 4.27
CA VAL A 17 -5.38 9.63 4.53
C VAL A 17 -5.13 10.45 3.27
N GLU A 18 -4.69 11.69 3.44
CA GLU A 18 -4.27 12.51 2.30
C GLU A 18 -3.06 11.86 1.61
N PRO A 19 -2.97 11.94 0.26
CA PRO A 19 -1.80 11.44 -0.46
C PRO A 19 -0.52 12.13 0.00
N VAL A 20 0.55 11.35 0.14
CA VAL A 20 1.90 11.87 0.42
C VAL A 20 2.71 11.85 -0.87
N GLU A 21 3.48 12.92 -1.10
CA GLU A 21 4.43 12.99 -2.20
C GLU A 21 5.73 12.25 -1.82
N VAL A 22 6.18 11.35 -2.70
CA VAL A 22 7.41 10.57 -2.52
C VAL A 22 8.33 10.86 -3.70
N GLU A 23 9.55 11.28 -3.40
CA GLU A 23 10.55 11.56 -4.42
C GLU A 23 11.04 10.27 -5.09
N LEU A 24 11.24 10.36 -6.41
CA LEU A 24 11.90 9.33 -7.19
C LEU A 24 13.41 9.58 -7.21
N ASP A 25 14.21 8.52 -7.27
CA ASP A 25 15.65 8.64 -7.49
C ASP A 25 15.98 8.99 -8.96
N GLN A 26 17.28 9.09 -9.27
CA GLN A 26 17.76 9.41 -10.62
C GLN A 26 17.41 8.37 -11.69
N GLU A 27 17.11 7.14 -11.28
CA GLU A 27 16.67 6.05 -12.16
C GLU A 27 15.14 6.04 -12.33
N GLY A 28 14.44 6.97 -11.67
CA GLY A 28 12.99 7.04 -11.68
C GLY A 28 12.34 5.91 -10.87
N VAL A 29 13.02 5.37 -9.87
CA VAL A 29 12.48 4.36 -8.93
C VAL A 29 12.31 4.95 -7.53
N ILE A 30 11.64 4.22 -6.64
CA ILE A 30 11.52 4.62 -5.24
C ILE A 30 12.45 3.75 -4.40
N LEU A 31 13.38 4.35 -3.66
CA LEU A 31 14.12 3.65 -2.61
C LEU A 31 13.17 3.30 -1.46
N ILE A 32 13.26 2.08 -0.92
CA ILE A 32 12.37 1.65 0.18
C ILE A 32 12.52 2.55 1.41
N THR A 33 13.73 3.06 1.66
CA THR A 33 14.02 4.00 2.74
C THR A 33 13.33 5.35 2.55
N THR A 34 13.22 5.86 1.31
CA THR A 34 12.48 7.08 1.01
C THR A 34 10.99 6.90 1.32
N LEU A 35 10.40 5.77 0.91
CA LEU A 35 9.02 5.45 1.24
C LEU A 35 8.80 5.38 2.75
N GLN A 36 9.67 4.68 3.47
CA GLN A 36 9.58 4.51 4.93
C GLN A 36 9.81 5.81 5.70
N SER A 37 10.62 6.73 5.16
CA SER A 37 10.83 8.06 5.75
C SER A 37 9.57 8.92 5.61
N ALA A 38 8.88 8.85 4.46
CA ALA A 38 7.64 9.57 4.22
C ALA A 38 6.43 8.92 4.92
N LEU A 39 6.43 7.59 5.04
CA LEU A 39 5.35 6.81 5.63
C LEU A 39 5.92 5.65 6.47
N PRO A 40 6.15 5.89 7.77
CA PRO A 40 6.66 4.86 8.67
C PRO A 40 5.78 3.60 8.69
N GLY A 41 6.40 2.42 8.68
CA GLY A 41 5.71 1.12 8.65
C GLY A 41 5.27 0.65 7.25
N ALA A 42 5.46 1.47 6.22
CA ALA A 42 5.28 1.02 4.85
C ALA A 42 6.40 0.06 4.42
N PHE A 43 6.04 -1.06 3.82
CA PHE A 43 7.01 -2.04 3.30
C PHE A 43 6.84 -2.31 1.80
N GLY A 44 5.83 -1.71 1.18
CA GLY A 44 5.59 -1.85 -0.25
C GLY A 44 4.45 -0.98 -0.72
N LEU A 45 4.28 -0.94 -2.04
CA LEU A 45 3.20 -0.22 -2.70
C LEU A 45 2.38 -1.17 -3.57
N TYR A 46 1.11 -0.83 -3.75
CA TYR A 46 0.24 -1.46 -4.73
C TYR A 46 -0.67 -0.43 -5.39
N PHE A 47 -1.25 -0.79 -6.52
CA PHE A 47 -2.24 0.01 -7.24
C PHE A 47 -3.38 -0.89 -7.73
N TYR A 48 -4.42 -0.28 -8.26
CA TYR A 48 -5.50 -1.00 -8.94
C TYR A 48 -5.44 -0.75 -10.43
N GLU A 49 -5.53 -1.82 -11.21
CA GLU A 49 -5.68 -1.78 -12.66
C GLU A 49 -6.88 -2.67 -13.03
N ASN A 50 -7.89 -2.09 -13.69
CA ASN A 50 -9.14 -2.78 -14.03
C ASN A 50 -9.81 -3.47 -12.82
N ASN A 51 -9.86 -2.78 -11.67
CA ASN A 51 -10.37 -3.30 -10.38
C ASN A 51 -9.58 -4.48 -9.78
N CYS A 52 -8.44 -4.85 -10.37
CA CYS A 52 -7.54 -5.86 -9.82
C CYS A 52 -6.40 -5.18 -9.05
N ARG A 53 -6.09 -5.68 -7.85
CA ARG A 53 -4.94 -5.22 -7.05
C ARG A 53 -3.65 -5.76 -7.66
N ALA A 54 -2.70 -4.88 -7.94
CA ALA A 54 -1.37 -5.21 -8.42
C ALA A 54 -0.30 -4.61 -7.51
N SER A 55 0.60 -5.44 -7.00
CA SER A 55 1.74 -5.01 -6.19
C SER A 55 2.87 -4.49 -7.06
N LEU A 56 3.65 -3.54 -6.56
CA LEU A 56 4.87 -3.11 -7.21
C LEU A 56 5.96 -4.16 -7.04
N ARG A 57 6.83 -4.27 -8.04
CA ARG A 57 8.00 -5.13 -7.96
C ARG A 57 9.03 -4.49 -7.04
N PHE A 58 9.57 -5.30 -6.13
CA PHE A 58 10.65 -4.94 -5.23
C PHE A 58 11.87 -5.81 -5.55
N ASP A 59 13.06 -5.20 -5.63
CA ASP A 59 14.31 -5.90 -5.95
C ASP A 59 15.21 -6.17 -4.73
N GLY A 60 14.76 -5.78 -3.53
CA GLY A 60 15.54 -5.83 -2.29
C GLY A 60 15.95 -4.45 -1.77
N ASN A 61 15.95 -3.42 -2.61
CA ASN A 61 16.28 -2.05 -2.22
C ASN A 61 15.31 -1.00 -2.80
N LYS A 62 14.78 -1.25 -4.00
CA LYS A 62 13.99 -0.31 -4.80
C LYS A 62 12.64 -0.90 -5.17
N LEU A 63 11.62 -0.05 -5.16
CA LEU A 63 10.32 -0.29 -5.78
C LEU A 63 10.36 0.20 -7.23
N LEU A 64 10.12 -0.72 -8.15
CA LEU A 64 10.19 -0.46 -9.59
C LEU A 64 8.83 0.02 -10.12
N PRO A 65 8.84 0.93 -11.13
CA PRO A 65 7.61 1.39 -11.74
C PRO A 65 6.85 0.22 -12.39
N PRO A 66 5.50 0.31 -12.45
CA PRO A 66 4.71 -0.60 -13.27
C PRO A 66 5.09 -0.51 -14.75
N ARG A 67 4.59 -1.48 -15.54
CA ARG A 67 4.74 -1.42 -17.00
C ARG A 67 4.15 -0.10 -17.53
N GLY A 68 4.97 0.66 -18.27
CA GLY A 68 4.61 1.98 -18.77
C GLY A 68 4.78 3.13 -17.77
N GLY A 69 5.59 2.95 -16.72
CA GLY A 69 5.97 4.02 -15.80
C GLY A 69 4.95 4.29 -14.68
N TRP A 70 5.20 5.31 -13.87
CA TRP A 70 4.32 5.70 -12.75
C TRP A 70 2.95 6.22 -13.22
N LYS A 71 2.93 7.11 -14.22
CA LYS A 71 1.73 7.82 -14.70
C LYS A 71 0.98 8.52 -13.55
N ASN A 72 -0.17 9.11 -13.84
CA ASN A 72 -1.05 9.67 -12.81
C ASN A 72 -1.98 8.57 -12.26
N ARG A 73 -1.45 7.70 -11.40
CA ARG A 73 -2.21 6.59 -10.76
C ARG A 73 -2.26 6.77 -9.25
N LYS A 74 -3.29 6.21 -8.62
CA LYS A 74 -3.36 6.09 -7.16
C LYS A 74 -2.54 4.89 -6.69
N TYR A 75 -1.53 5.16 -5.86
CA TYR A 75 -0.73 4.16 -5.18
C TYR A 75 -1.12 4.09 -3.71
N TYR A 76 -1.11 2.90 -3.15
CA TYR A 76 -1.47 2.61 -1.78
C TYR A 76 -0.31 1.90 -1.10
N ALA A 77 -0.04 2.28 0.15
CA ALA A 77 0.99 1.62 0.94
C ALA A 77 0.45 0.33 1.57
N SER A 78 1.25 -0.73 1.45
CA SER A 78 1.14 -1.89 2.33
C SER A 78 1.85 -1.54 3.64
N LEU A 79 1.08 -1.47 4.71
CA LEU A 79 1.57 -1.22 6.07
C LEU A 79 1.65 -2.54 6.82
N GLU A 80 2.70 -2.73 7.61
CA GLU A 80 2.77 -3.86 8.51
C GLU A 80 1.74 -3.68 9.63
N SER A 81 0.95 -4.71 9.89
CA SER A 81 0.12 -4.75 11.09
C SER A 81 1.04 -5.13 12.24
N SER A 82 1.37 -4.19 13.12
CA SER A 82 1.94 -4.55 14.42
C SER A 82 0.84 -5.19 15.28
N ALA A 83 0.50 -6.45 14.97
CA ALA A 83 -0.16 -7.32 15.92
C ALA A 83 0.97 -8.06 16.64
N ALA A 84 1.54 -7.40 17.65
CA ALA A 84 2.37 -8.01 18.68
C ALA A 84 1.50 -8.25 19.92
#